data_AF-A0A1Y1S8Y9-F1
#
_entry.id   AF-A0A1Y1S8Y9-F1
#
_cell.length_a   1.000
_cell.length_b   1.000
_cell.length_c   1.000
_cell.angle_alpha   90.00
_cell.angle_beta   90.00
_cell.angle_gamma   90.00
#
_symmetry.space_group_name_H-M   'P 1'
#
loop_
_entity.id
_entity.type
_entity.pdbx_description
1 polymer ?
#
loop_
_entity_poly.entity_id
_entity_poly.type
_entity_poly.pdbx_seq_one_letter_code
_entity_poly.pdbx_strand_id
1 'polypeptide(L)'
;MQEHYLRELQNILRELSEQPIEQIEYSSKEVEEIKAENRLLKKQVAENDAVKNEVERLRDENEWLEKEAERIGRSEKRLRNEILDLKGNCRVYCRIHPESGTKMCYSDTQVQLENKAFKMDRVFGPGATQSEVYSEFDLFIENVMDGFSLCIFAYGQTGSGKTHTMLGNGDGLIYKSIQKIKRSLGKQEATCIASYVEVYNEKINDLFGGKAEYRIDELDQLILRMQEAGLKRATARTGCNETSSRSHALFVLEIEMQKENEIVRGALCLVDLAGSERISQSGVRDKRLKETQCINSSLSSLGNVFAAIKRKESHVPFRDSMLTRVMQPHLSENSRVVMVVNVNGSCENETLCTLRFATKVSECEMGVAKRSALRKC
;
A
#
# COMPACT_ATOMS: atom_id res chain seq x y z
N MET A 1 -80.54 40.00 72.85
CA MET A 1 -80.74 38.76 72.07
C MET A 1 -80.73 39.04 70.57
N GLN A 2 -81.49 40.02 70.07
CA GLN A 2 -81.52 40.39 68.64
C GLN A 2 -80.18 40.95 68.09
N GLU A 3 -79.46 41.79 68.82
CA GLU A 3 -78.14 42.31 68.38
C GLU A 3 -77.04 41.24 68.26
N HIS A 4 -77.08 40.22 69.13
CA HIS A 4 -76.13 39.10 69.08
C HIS A 4 -76.37 38.26 67.81
N TYR A 5 -77.64 37.96 67.54
CA TYR A 5 -78.06 37.22 66.36
C TYR A 5 -77.74 37.99 65.06
N LEU A 6 -77.86 39.32 65.07
CA LEU A 6 -77.50 40.16 63.94
C LEU A 6 -75.99 40.14 63.66
N ARG A 7 -75.14 40.15 64.70
CA ARG A 7 -73.69 40.04 64.56
C ARG A 7 -73.24 38.65 64.08
N GLU A 8 -73.87 37.58 64.58
CA GLU A 8 -73.61 36.22 64.08
C GLU A 8 -74.00 36.08 62.62
N LEU A 9 -75.18 36.57 62.22
CA LEU A 9 -75.60 36.58 60.83
C LEU A 9 -74.66 37.41 59.94
N GLN A 10 -74.17 38.57 60.42
CA GLN A 10 -73.20 39.39 59.69
C GLN A 10 -71.85 38.69 59.53
N ASN A 11 -71.36 37.98 60.56
CA ASN A 11 -70.12 37.21 60.47
C ASN A 11 -70.27 36.02 59.51
N ILE A 12 -71.38 35.29 59.57
CA ILE A 12 -71.66 34.18 58.65
C ILE A 12 -71.79 34.70 57.21
N LEU A 13 -72.47 35.83 56.99
CA LEU A 13 -72.58 36.44 55.67
C LEU A 13 -71.21 36.84 55.12
N ARG A 14 -70.34 37.35 55.99
CA ARG A 14 -68.99 37.77 55.64
C ARG A 14 -68.09 36.59 55.30
N GLU A 15 -68.08 35.54 56.12
CA GLU A 15 -67.37 34.29 55.83
C GLU A 15 -67.86 33.63 54.54
N LEU A 16 -69.19 33.57 54.32
CA LEU A 16 -69.78 33.06 53.08
C LEU A 16 -69.45 33.92 51.86
N SER A 17 -69.14 35.22 52.04
CA SER A 17 -68.76 36.11 50.93
C SER A 17 -67.25 36.16 50.66
N GLU A 18 -66.40 36.13 51.69
CA GLU A 18 -64.95 36.33 51.57
C GLU A 18 -64.20 35.03 51.22
N GLN A 19 -64.60 33.88 51.79
CA GLN A 19 -63.93 32.59 51.50
C GLN A 19 -63.96 32.18 50.02
N PRO A 20 -65.09 32.30 49.30
CA PRO A 20 -65.11 31.98 47.87
C PRO A 20 -64.28 32.95 47.03
N ILE A 21 -64.19 34.22 47.42
CA ILE A 21 -63.45 35.25 46.69
C ILE A 21 -61.94 34.98 46.78
N GLU A 22 -61.41 34.68 47.97
CA GLU A 22 -60.00 34.33 48.14
C GLU A 22 -59.62 33.06 47.34
N GLN A 23 -60.51 32.07 47.32
CA GLN A 23 -60.31 30.83 46.55
C GLN A 23 -60.30 31.08 45.03
N ILE A 24 -61.16 31.99 44.55
CA ILE A 24 -61.22 32.41 43.15
C ILE A 24 -59.97 33.23 42.78
N GLU A 25 -59.49 34.11 43.65
CA GLU A 25 -58.26 34.87 43.44
C GLU A 25 -57.03 33.96 43.36
N TYR A 26 -56.93 32.97 44.24
CA TYR A 26 -55.86 31.97 44.22
C TYR A 26 -55.90 31.14 42.93
N SER A 27 -57.06 30.61 42.57
CA SER A 27 -57.25 29.84 41.33
C SER A 27 -56.95 30.68 40.08
N SER A 28 -57.28 31.98 40.11
CA SER A 28 -56.99 32.90 39.00
C SER A 28 -55.48 33.13 38.82
N LYS A 29 -54.71 33.17 39.92
CA LYS A 29 -53.24 33.25 39.86
C LYS A 29 -52.62 31.98 39.25
N GLU A 30 -53.04 30.79 39.69
CA GLU A 30 -52.58 29.52 39.12
C GLU A 30 -52.87 29.43 37.61
N VAL A 31 -54.06 29.87 37.17
CA VAL A 31 -54.43 29.89 35.75
C VAL A 31 -53.50 30.80 34.93
N GLU A 32 -53.10 31.96 35.47
CA GLU A 32 -52.16 32.84 34.76
C GLU A 32 -50.73 32.26 34.70
N GLU A 33 -50.28 31.57 35.75
CA GLU A 33 -49.00 30.84 35.74
C GLU A 33 -49.00 29.71 34.70
N ILE A 34 -50.05 28.88 34.67
CA ILE A 34 -50.21 27.81 33.68
C ILE A 34 -50.27 28.38 32.25
N LYS A 35 -50.91 29.53 32.04
CA LYS A 35 -50.92 30.20 30.73
C LYS A 35 -49.52 30.69 30.34
N ALA A 36 -48.72 31.19 31.29
CA ALA A 36 -47.35 31.59 31.03
C ALA A 36 -46.46 30.39 30.65
N GLU A 37 -46.57 29.27 31.39
CA GLU A 37 -45.86 28.02 31.06
C GLU A 37 -46.27 27.47 29.70
N ASN A 38 -47.57 27.45 29.38
CA ASN A 38 -48.07 27.02 28.07
C ASN A 38 -47.53 27.86 26.92
N ARG A 39 -47.35 29.18 27.13
CA ARG A 39 -46.71 30.05 26.12
C ARG A 39 -45.25 29.66 25.90
N LEU A 40 -44.51 29.34 26.96
CA LEU A 40 -43.12 28.91 26.88
C LEU A 40 -42.99 27.54 26.19
N LEU A 41 -43.80 26.57 26.58
CA LEU A 41 -43.85 25.24 25.97
C LEU A 41 -44.14 25.30 24.48
N LYS A 42 -45.09 26.14 24.04
CA LYS A 42 -45.36 26.33 22.60
C LYS A 42 -44.15 26.86 21.84
N LYS A 43 -43.38 27.76 22.45
CA LYS A 43 -42.14 28.27 21.85
C LYS A 43 -41.09 27.17 21.72
N GLN A 44 -40.92 26.36 22.76
CA GLN A 44 -39.99 25.22 22.75
C GLN A 44 -40.39 24.15 21.71
N VAL A 45 -41.68 23.88 21.53
CA VAL A 45 -42.16 22.95 20.50
C VAL A 45 -41.80 23.46 19.10
N ALA A 46 -42.02 24.74 18.82
CA ALA A 46 -41.65 25.33 17.53
C ALA A 46 -40.12 25.30 17.29
N GLU A 47 -39.32 25.55 18.32
CA GLU A 47 -37.85 25.42 18.26
C GLU A 47 -37.44 23.96 17.99
N ASN A 48 -38.07 22.98 18.66
CA ASN A 48 -37.81 21.56 18.44
C ASN A 48 -38.18 21.10 17.02
N ASP A 49 -39.31 21.57 16.48
CA ASP A 49 -39.71 21.26 15.11
C ASP A 49 -38.72 21.84 14.08
N ALA A 50 -38.22 23.05 14.33
CA ALA A 50 -37.18 23.65 13.49
C ALA A 50 -35.87 22.84 13.52
N VAL A 51 -35.43 22.43 14.71
CA VAL A 51 -34.24 21.57 14.87
C VAL A 51 -34.44 20.22 14.19
N LYS A 52 -35.62 19.61 14.31
CA LYS A 52 -35.93 18.32 13.69
C LYS A 52 -35.84 18.39 12.16
N ASN A 53 -36.38 19.44 11.56
CA ASN A 53 -36.30 19.65 10.12
C ASN A 53 -34.86 19.87 9.64
N GLU A 54 -34.03 20.57 10.43
CA GLU A 54 -32.61 20.74 10.11
C GLU A 54 -31.83 19.42 10.17
N VAL A 55 -32.09 18.60 11.20
CA VAL A 55 -31.48 17.28 11.33
C VAL A 55 -31.85 16.37 10.16
N GLU A 56 -33.10 16.42 9.69
CA GLU A 56 -33.54 15.67 8.52
C GLU A 56 -32.82 16.12 7.25
N ARG A 57 -32.72 17.45 7.01
CA ARG A 57 -31.96 17.99 5.88
C ARG A 57 -30.49 17.58 5.90
N LEU A 58 -29.84 17.67 7.06
CA LEU A 58 -28.43 17.28 7.21
C LEU A 58 -28.22 15.78 7.02
N ARG A 59 -29.20 14.94 7.36
CA ARG A 59 -29.14 13.49 7.09
C ARG A 59 -29.18 13.20 5.60
N ASP A 60 -30.11 13.83 4.89
CA ASP A 60 -30.23 13.68 3.43
C ASP A 60 -28.96 14.17 2.71
N GLU A 61 -28.40 15.31 3.15
CA GLU A 61 -27.15 15.85 2.62
C GLU A 61 -25.97 14.89 2.87
N ASN A 62 -25.85 14.33 4.08
CA ASN A 62 -24.81 13.35 4.39
C ASN A 62 -24.95 12.08 3.54
N GLU A 63 -26.15 11.54 3.36
CA GLU A 63 -26.38 10.36 2.52
C GLU A 63 -25.99 10.65 1.05
N TRP A 64 -26.30 11.84 0.55
CA TRP A 64 -25.90 12.25 -0.78
C TRP A 64 -24.37 12.39 -0.91
N LEU A 65 -23.71 13.02 0.07
CA LEU A 65 -22.25 13.17 0.10
C LEU A 65 -21.53 11.82 0.15
N GLU A 66 -22.05 10.86 0.92
CA GLU A 66 -21.50 9.50 0.98
C GLU A 66 -21.58 8.79 -0.39
N LYS A 67 -22.76 8.83 -1.04
CA LYS A 67 -22.93 8.25 -2.38
C LYS A 67 -22.04 8.92 -3.43
N GLU A 68 -21.86 10.23 -3.34
CA GLU A 68 -20.99 10.98 -4.24
C GLU A 68 -19.51 10.63 -4.01
N ALA A 69 -19.07 10.52 -2.75
CA ALA A 69 -17.73 10.08 -2.39
C ALA A 69 -17.42 8.67 -2.92
N GLU A 70 -18.38 7.74 -2.86
CA GLU A 70 -18.24 6.40 -3.45
C GLU A 70 -18.12 6.44 -4.99
N ARG A 71 -18.85 7.35 -5.64
CA ARG A 71 -18.79 7.54 -7.09
C ARG A 71 -17.44 8.10 -7.53
N ILE A 72 -16.93 9.10 -6.80
CA ILE A 72 -15.59 9.66 -6.99
C ILE A 72 -14.55 8.56 -6.77
N GLY A 73 -14.61 7.82 -5.66
CA GLY A 73 -13.66 6.75 -5.34
C GLY A 73 -13.66 5.61 -6.36
N ARG A 74 -14.81 5.26 -6.97
CA ARG A 74 -14.87 4.31 -8.10
C ARG A 74 -14.17 4.85 -9.34
N SER A 75 -14.34 6.15 -9.61
CA SER A 75 -13.75 6.81 -10.79
C SER A 75 -12.24 6.94 -10.65
N GLU A 76 -11.74 7.31 -9.47
CA GLU A 76 -10.30 7.36 -9.17
C GLU A 76 -9.61 6.02 -9.38
N LYS A 77 -10.21 4.92 -8.88
CA LYS A 77 -9.67 3.56 -9.07
C LYS A 77 -9.59 3.17 -10.54
N ARG A 78 -10.63 3.51 -11.32
CA ARG A 78 -10.67 3.26 -12.77
C ARG A 78 -9.57 4.05 -13.49
N LEU A 79 -9.48 5.35 -13.23
CA LEU A 79 -8.48 6.23 -13.85
C LEU A 79 -7.06 5.83 -13.46
N ARG A 80 -6.82 5.46 -12.19
CA ARG A 80 -5.54 4.92 -11.73
C ARG A 80 -5.14 3.69 -12.53
N ASN A 81 -6.04 2.72 -12.70
CA ASN A 81 -5.75 1.53 -13.48
C ASN A 81 -5.47 1.85 -14.96
N GLU A 82 -6.25 2.75 -15.55
CA GLU A 82 -6.07 3.19 -16.94
C GLU A 82 -4.72 3.90 -17.15
N ILE A 83 -4.33 4.80 -16.24
CA ILE A 83 -3.01 5.44 -16.25
C ILE A 83 -1.89 4.40 -16.22
N LEU A 84 -2.02 3.36 -15.39
CA LEU A 84 -1.01 2.31 -15.28
C LEU A 84 -0.97 1.40 -16.52
N ASP A 85 -2.13 1.04 -17.09
CA ASP A 85 -2.20 0.26 -18.33
C ASP A 85 -1.61 1.05 -19.52
N LEU A 86 -1.89 2.35 -19.61
CA LEU A 86 -1.32 3.23 -20.64
C LEU A 86 0.20 3.39 -20.50
N LYS A 87 0.73 3.38 -19.27
CA LYS A 87 2.17 3.38 -18.99
C LYS A 87 2.85 2.03 -19.32
N GLY A 88 2.06 0.97 -19.51
CA GLY A 88 2.55 -0.38 -19.77
C GLY A 88 2.71 -1.21 -18.49
N ASN A 89 2.44 -2.52 -18.62
CA ASN A 89 2.47 -3.48 -17.52
C ASN A 89 3.86 -4.08 -17.26
N CYS A 90 4.87 -3.70 -18.06
CA CYS A 90 6.28 -3.98 -17.79
C CYS A 90 7.07 -2.68 -17.96
N ARG A 91 7.74 -2.23 -16.90
CA ARG A 91 8.51 -0.98 -16.90
C ARG A 91 9.90 -1.19 -16.36
N VAL A 92 10.85 -0.39 -16.83
CA VAL A 92 12.26 -0.45 -16.43
C VAL A 92 12.73 0.92 -15.97
N TYR A 93 13.11 1.01 -14.70
CA TYR A 93 13.69 2.20 -14.11
C TYR A 93 15.19 2.00 -13.92
N CYS A 94 15.99 3.03 -14.21
CA CYS A 94 17.42 2.99 -13.96
C CYS A 94 17.75 3.88 -12.76
N ARG A 95 18.54 3.39 -11.80
CA ARG A 95 19.05 4.16 -10.67
C ARG A 95 20.57 4.15 -10.68
N ILE A 96 21.15 5.33 -10.85
CA ILE A 96 22.60 5.52 -10.92
C ILE A 96 23.16 5.66 -9.51
N HIS A 97 24.20 4.90 -9.18
CA HIS A 97 24.86 4.93 -7.88
C HIS A 97 25.56 6.29 -7.65
N PRO A 98 25.57 6.85 -6.42
CA PRO A 98 26.20 8.14 -6.11
C PRO A 98 27.67 8.25 -6.59
N GLU A 99 28.43 7.16 -6.43
CA GLU A 99 29.85 7.08 -6.80
C GLU A 99 30.10 6.65 -8.26
N SER A 100 29.13 6.86 -9.16
CA SER A 100 29.28 6.49 -10.58
C SER A 100 30.27 7.35 -11.35
N GLY A 101 30.74 8.47 -10.77
CA GLY A 101 31.62 9.43 -11.42
C GLY A 101 30.96 10.13 -12.62
N THR A 102 31.77 10.84 -13.42
CA THR A 102 31.32 11.58 -14.63
C THR A 102 31.23 10.71 -15.88
N LYS A 103 31.39 9.39 -15.75
CA LYS A 103 31.49 8.45 -16.88
C LYS A 103 30.15 8.14 -17.57
N MET A 104 29.03 8.53 -16.95
CA MET A 104 27.69 8.28 -17.47
C MET A 104 26.97 9.60 -17.75
N CYS A 105 26.45 9.75 -18.96
CA CYS A 105 25.53 10.82 -19.29
C CYS A 105 24.10 10.29 -19.15
N TYR A 106 23.16 11.11 -18.69
CA TYR A 106 21.78 10.69 -18.53
C TYR A 106 20.79 11.84 -18.70
N SER A 107 19.56 11.48 -19.07
CA SER A 107 18.36 12.30 -19.02
C SER A 107 17.28 11.50 -18.29
N ASP A 108 16.10 12.09 -18.09
CA ASP A 108 14.98 11.46 -17.39
C ASP A 108 14.55 10.08 -17.92
N THR A 109 14.87 9.74 -19.17
CA THR A 109 14.44 8.50 -19.84
C THR A 109 15.55 7.81 -20.61
N GLN A 110 16.79 8.28 -20.48
CA GLN A 110 17.90 7.71 -21.22
C GLN A 110 19.17 7.74 -20.39
N VAL A 111 19.94 6.66 -20.46
CA VAL A 111 21.28 6.58 -19.88
C VAL A 111 22.26 6.21 -20.98
N GLN A 112 23.36 6.93 -21.03
CA GLN A 112 24.44 6.73 -21.98
C GLN A 112 25.71 6.38 -21.22
N LEU A 113 26.32 5.28 -21.63
CA LEU A 113 27.63 4.85 -21.18
C LEU A 113 28.46 4.58 -22.43
N GLU A 114 29.63 5.21 -22.51
CA GLU A 114 30.43 5.29 -23.74
C GLU A 114 29.60 5.90 -24.91
N ASN A 115 29.61 5.24 -26.07
CA ASN A 115 28.85 5.59 -27.28
C ASN A 115 27.53 4.82 -27.40
N LYS A 116 27.04 4.20 -26.30
CA LYS A 116 25.81 3.41 -26.29
C LYS A 116 24.77 4.06 -25.40
N ALA A 117 23.59 4.30 -25.97
CA ALA A 117 22.48 4.89 -25.27
C ALA A 117 21.35 3.87 -25.06
N PHE A 118 20.79 3.85 -23.87
CA PHE A 118 19.76 2.92 -23.43
C PHE A 118 18.54 3.71 -22.97
N LYS A 119 17.39 3.47 -23.61
CA LYS A 119 16.11 4.07 -23.22
C LYS A 119 15.51 3.32 -22.04
N MET A 120 14.94 4.05 -21.10
CA MET A 120 14.29 3.56 -19.89
C MET A 120 12.97 4.30 -19.68
N ASP A 121 12.07 3.73 -18.88
CA ASP A 121 10.84 4.43 -18.46
C ASP A 121 11.13 5.62 -17.54
N ARG A 122 12.17 5.48 -16.71
CA ARG A 122 12.65 6.53 -15.80
C ARG A 122 14.12 6.34 -15.48
N VAL A 123 14.88 7.42 -15.35
CA VAL A 123 16.27 7.40 -14.86
C VAL A 123 16.39 8.32 -13.65
N PHE A 124 16.94 7.76 -12.57
CA PHE A 124 17.27 8.46 -11.35
C PHE A 124 18.78 8.70 -11.31
N GLY A 125 19.17 9.98 -11.27
CA GLY A 125 20.57 10.37 -11.20
C GLY A 125 21.25 10.03 -9.86
N PRO A 126 22.57 10.25 -9.75
CA PRO A 126 23.36 9.90 -8.56
C PRO A 126 22.88 10.53 -7.24
N GLY A 127 22.24 11.70 -7.32
CA GLY A 127 21.68 12.42 -6.16
C GLY A 127 20.27 11.96 -5.74
N ALA A 128 19.66 11.01 -6.44
CA ALA A 128 18.27 10.64 -6.22
C ALA A 128 18.06 9.92 -4.88
N THR A 129 17.18 10.50 -4.07
CA THR A 129 16.82 10.00 -2.74
C THR A 129 15.90 8.78 -2.81
N GLN A 130 15.79 8.05 -1.69
CA GLN A 130 14.83 6.95 -1.55
C GLN A 130 13.38 7.40 -1.75
N SER A 131 13.05 8.62 -1.30
CA SER A 131 11.71 9.19 -1.43
C SER A 131 11.38 9.55 -2.88
N GLU A 132 12.33 10.13 -3.63
CA GLU A 132 12.16 10.41 -5.06
C GLU A 132 12.03 9.14 -5.90
N VAL A 133 12.76 8.07 -5.54
CA VAL A 133 12.58 6.78 -6.21
C VAL A 133 11.21 6.18 -5.89
N TYR A 134 10.77 6.26 -4.63
CA TYR A 134 9.50 5.70 -4.18
C TYR A 134 8.27 6.40 -4.77
N SER A 135 8.32 7.70 -5.06
CA SER A 135 7.16 8.43 -5.61
C SER A 135 6.66 7.88 -6.95
N GLU A 136 7.53 7.25 -7.75
CA GLU A 136 7.14 6.55 -8.98
C GLU A 136 6.33 5.26 -8.73
N PHE A 137 6.27 4.79 -7.48
CA PHE A 137 5.55 3.59 -7.08
C PHE A 137 4.22 3.87 -6.38
N ASP A 138 3.91 5.12 -5.99
CA ASP A 138 2.71 5.44 -5.20
C ASP A 138 1.42 4.93 -5.86
N LEU A 139 1.23 5.17 -7.16
CA LEU A 139 0.08 4.69 -7.91
C LEU A 139 0.03 3.17 -8.01
N PHE A 140 1.19 2.51 -8.10
CA PHE A 140 1.26 1.05 -8.15
C PHE A 140 0.88 0.43 -6.79
N ILE A 141 1.34 1.00 -5.68
CA ILE A 141 0.98 0.52 -4.34
C ILE A 141 -0.51 0.73 -4.07
N GLU A 142 -1.09 1.85 -4.50
CA GLU A 142 -2.53 2.07 -4.46
C GLU A 142 -3.30 1.05 -5.31
N ASN A 143 -2.76 0.72 -6.48
CA ASN A 143 -3.35 -0.29 -7.35
C ASN A 143 -3.27 -1.72 -6.77
N VAL A 144 -2.24 -2.04 -5.98
CA VAL A 144 -2.23 -3.29 -5.19
C VAL A 144 -3.42 -3.32 -4.22
N MET A 145 -3.70 -2.22 -3.52
CA MET A 145 -4.88 -2.09 -2.64
C MET A 145 -6.22 -2.14 -3.40
N ASP A 146 -6.21 -1.94 -4.72
CA ASP A 146 -7.38 -2.14 -5.56
C ASP A 146 -7.60 -3.61 -5.98
N GLY A 147 -6.66 -4.50 -5.66
CA GLY A 147 -6.73 -5.93 -5.95
C GLY A 147 -5.88 -6.38 -7.13
N PHE A 148 -4.83 -5.64 -7.47
CA PHE A 148 -3.91 -6.01 -8.54
C PHE A 148 -2.60 -6.59 -8.00
N SER A 149 -1.88 -7.31 -8.85
CA SER A 149 -0.57 -7.86 -8.54
C SER A 149 0.54 -6.96 -9.10
N LEU A 150 1.51 -6.62 -8.26
CA LEU A 150 2.71 -5.86 -8.62
C LEU A 150 3.95 -6.66 -8.23
N CYS A 151 4.89 -6.77 -9.16
CA CYS A 151 6.20 -7.36 -8.94
C CYS A 151 7.29 -6.34 -9.23
N ILE A 152 8.12 -6.02 -8.22
CA ILE A 152 9.22 -5.06 -8.33
C ILE A 152 10.54 -5.81 -8.18
N PHE A 153 11.47 -5.64 -9.13
CA PHE A 153 12.81 -6.20 -9.08
C PHE A 153 13.85 -5.11 -8.80
N ALA A 154 14.88 -5.44 -8.03
CA ALA A 154 16.14 -4.71 -8.01
C ALA A 154 17.22 -5.58 -8.64
N TYR A 155 17.88 -5.08 -9.69
CA TYR A 155 18.84 -5.84 -10.49
C TYR A 155 20.12 -5.04 -10.77
N GLY A 156 21.26 -5.72 -10.85
CA GLY A 156 22.57 -5.12 -11.12
C GLY A 156 23.69 -5.82 -10.36
N GLN A 157 24.93 -5.39 -10.56
CA GLN A 157 26.09 -5.97 -9.90
C GLN A 157 26.09 -5.77 -8.38
N THR A 158 26.91 -6.53 -7.68
CA THR A 158 27.24 -6.28 -6.27
C THR A 158 27.79 -4.87 -6.07
N GLY A 159 27.33 -4.22 -4.99
CA GLY A 159 27.67 -2.83 -4.67
C GLY A 159 26.94 -1.75 -5.47
N SER A 160 26.07 -2.08 -6.44
CA SER A 160 25.38 -1.04 -7.23
C SER A 160 24.19 -0.36 -6.53
N GLY A 161 23.76 -0.85 -5.36
CA GLY A 161 22.69 -0.26 -4.57
C GLY A 161 21.32 -0.97 -4.63
N LYS A 162 21.27 -2.24 -5.05
CA LYS A 162 20.03 -3.07 -5.05
C LYS A 162 19.37 -3.13 -3.66
N THR A 163 20.10 -3.63 -2.67
CA THR A 163 19.63 -3.76 -1.29
C THR A 163 19.32 -2.40 -0.67
N HIS A 164 20.08 -1.35 -1.00
CA HIS A 164 19.75 0.02 -0.60
C HIS A 164 18.41 0.47 -1.19
N THR A 165 18.11 0.14 -2.44
CA THR A 165 16.81 0.46 -3.07
C THR A 165 15.66 -0.30 -2.42
N MET A 166 15.83 -1.59 -2.14
CA MET A 166 14.76 -2.42 -1.58
C MET A 166 14.52 -2.21 -0.08
N LEU A 167 15.59 -2.20 0.73
CA LEU A 167 15.53 -2.11 2.18
C LEU A 167 15.97 -0.74 2.70
N GLY A 168 17.00 -0.16 2.11
CA GLY A 168 17.60 1.10 2.59
C GLY A 168 18.00 0.99 4.06
N ASN A 169 17.94 2.11 4.78
CA ASN A 169 18.12 2.15 6.23
C ASN A 169 16.76 2.11 6.94
N GLY A 170 15.86 1.22 6.50
CA GLY A 170 14.47 1.21 6.93
C GLY A 170 13.57 2.15 6.12
N ASP A 171 14.08 2.69 5.02
CA ASP A 171 13.40 3.66 4.15
C ASP A 171 13.39 3.23 2.67
N GLY A 172 13.74 1.97 2.37
CA GLY A 172 13.64 1.40 1.03
C GLY A 172 12.21 1.13 0.58
N LEU A 173 12.08 0.65 -0.66
CA LEU A 173 10.79 0.35 -1.29
C LEU A 173 9.89 -0.54 -0.44
N ILE A 174 10.45 -1.57 0.23
CA ILE A 174 9.66 -2.48 1.07
C ILE A 174 9.02 -1.72 2.24
N TYR A 175 9.81 -0.99 3.02
CA TYR A 175 9.34 -0.28 4.21
C TYR A 175 8.37 0.85 3.85
N LYS A 176 8.70 1.66 2.83
CA LYS A 176 7.82 2.73 2.37
C LYS A 176 6.48 2.20 1.83
N SER A 177 6.49 1.05 1.15
CA SER A 177 5.25 0.40 0.67
C SER A 177 4.37 -0.05 1.84
N ILE A 178 4.94 -0.72 2.85
CA ILE A 178 4.20 -1.14 4.05
C ILE A 178 3.60 0.09 4.76
N GLN A 179 4.39 1.17 4.92
CA GLN A 179 3.92 2.41 5.54
C GLN A 179 2.81 3.11 4.73
N LYS A 180 2.88 3.10 3.40
CA LYS A 180 1.80 3.62 2.54
C LYS A 180 0.55 2.79 2.69
N ILE A 181 0.65 1.46 2.62
CA ILE A 181 -0.49 0.54 2.81
C ILE A 181 -1.15 0.78 4.16
N LYS A 182 -0.37 0.84 5.24
CA LYS A 182 -0.87 1.14 6.58
C LYS A 182 -1.62 2.47 6.64
N ARG A 183 -1.04 3.55 6.09
CA ARG A 183 -1.66 4.88 6.09
C ARG A 183 -2.92 4.94 5.22
N SER A 184 -2.91 4.30 4.07
CA SER A 184 -4.02 4.34 3.10
C SER A 184 -5.20 3.47 3.50
N LEU A 185 -4.96 2.30 4.10
CA LEU A 185 -6.03 1.44 4.60
C LEU A 185 -6.53 1.88 5.97
N GLY A 186 -5.66 2.45 6.82
CA GLY A 186 -6.07 3.09 8.07
C GLY A 186 -6.91 2.17 8.97
N LYS A 187 -8.22 2.45 9.07
CA LYS A 187 -9.20 1.70 9.87
C LYS A 187 -9.98 0.64 9.07
N GLN A 188 -9.68 0.45 7.78
CA GLN A 188 -10.36 -0.55 6.96
C GLN A 188 -10.02 -1.96 7.44
N GLU A 189 -11.00 -2.86 7.39
CA GLU A 189 -10.80 -4.27 7.64
C GLU A 189 -10.05 -4.91 6.47
N ALA A 190 -8.77 -5.19 6.70
CA ALA A 190 -7.92 -5.89 5.75
C ALA A 190 -6.93 -6.80 6.48
N THR A 191 -6.68 -7.95 5.86
CA THR A 191 -5.71 -8.94 6.33
C THR A 191 -4.50 -8.91 5.40
N CYS A 192 -3.32 -8.75 5.97
CA CYS A 192 -2.05 -8.77 5.25
C CYS A 192 -1.32 -10.08 5.52
N ILE A 193 -1.04 -10.85 4.49
CA ILE A 193 -0.30 -12.11 4.59
C ILE A 193 1.10 -11.88 4.00
N ALA A 194 2.11 -11.90 4.87
CA ALA A 194 3.48 -11.65 4.50
C ALA A 194 4.32 -12.94 4.47
N SER A 195 5.23 -13.02 3.51
CA SER A 195 6.29 -14.03 3.47
C SER A 195 7.60 -13.40 3.01
N TYR A 196 8.71 -13.94 3.48
CA TYR A 196 10.03 -13.49 3.08
C TYR A 196 10.94 -14.70 2.88
N VAL A 197 11.34 -14.93 1.64
CA VAL A 197 12.12 -16.11 1.26
C VAL A 197 13.43 -15.72 0.60
N GLU A 198 14.45 -16.51 0.85
CA GLU A 198 15.75 -16.43 0.21
C GLU A 198 15.93 -17.64 -0.71
N VAL A 199 16.32 -17.40 -1.96
CA VAL A 199 16.72 -18.43 -2.90
C VAL A 199 18.24 -18.40 -3.03
N TYR A 200 18.89 -19.44 -2.52
CA TYR A 200 20.34 -19.60 -2.54
C TYR A 200 20.69 -21.02 -2.99
N ASN A 201 21.54 -21.12 -4.02
CA ASN A 201 22.01 -22.41 -4.53
C ASN A 201 20.87 -23.42 -4.83
N GLU A 202 19.84 -22.96 -5.56
CA GLU A 202 18.65 -23.75 -5.89
C GLU A 202 17.90 -24.34 -4.68
N LYS A 203 18.01 -23.69 -3.51
CA LYS A 203 17.25 -24.00 -2.31
C LYS A 203 16.49 -22.77 -1.83
N ILE A 204 15.31 -23.01 -1.28
CA ILE A 204 14.48 -22.00 -0.63
C ILE A 204 14.77 -22.04 0.87
N ASN A 205 15.12 -20.89 1.42
CA ASN A 205 15.25 -20.65 2.85
C ASN A 205 14.17 -19.66 3.27
N ASP A 206 13.26 -20.08 4.15
CA ASP A 206 12.19 -19.23 4.64
C ASP A 206 12.71 -18.35 5.79
N LEU A 207 12.81 -17.05 5.55
CA LEU A 207 13.36 -16.09 6.51
C LEU A 207 12.36 -15.74 7.62
N PHE A 208 11.08 -16.00 7.40
CA PHE A 208 10.03 -15.83 8.41
C PHE A 208 9.69 -17.15 9.11
N GLY A 209 10.03 -18.30 8.54
CA GLY A 209 9.61 -19.62 9.04
C GLY A 209 8.14 -19.93 8.73
N GLY A 210 7.58 -19.29 7.70
CA GLY A 210 6.20 -19.47 7.23
C GLY A 210 5.56 -18.15 6.81
N LYS A 211 4.40 -18.25 6.15
CA LYS A 211 3.50 -17.11 5.97
C LYS A 211 3.03 -16.61 7.33
N ALA A 212 2.98 -15.30 7.51
CA ALA A 212 2.50 -14.65 8.72
C ALA A 212 1.39 -13.66 8.38
N GLU A 213 0.31 -13.71 9.15
CA GLU A 213 -0.86 -12.84 8.98
C GLU A 213 -0.78 -11.65 9.93
N TYR A 214 -1.18 -10.48 9.44
CA TYR A 214 -1.16 -9.21 10.15
C TYR A 214 -2.43 -8.44 9.84
N ARG A 215 -3.03 -7.82 10.85
CA ARG A 215 -4.00 -6.75 10.63
C ARG A 215 -3.28 -5.44 10.29
N ILE A 216 -4.01 -4.46 9.77
CA ILE A 216 -3.44 -3.16 9.36
C ILE A 216 -2.77 -2.41 10.52
N ASP A 217 -3.35 -2.48 11.71
CA ASP A 217 -2.80 -1.91 12.95
C ASP A 217 -1.51 -2.63 13.41
N GLU A 218 -1.28 -3.86 12.98
CA GLU A 218 -0.13 -4.70 13.33
C GLU A 218 1.04 -4.61 12.33
N LEU A 219 0.92 -3.80 11.26
CA LEU A 219 1.98 -3.69 10.24
C LEU A 219 3.32 -3.14 10.77
N ASP A 220 3.36 -2.50 11.94
CA ASP A 220 4.63 -2.15 12.59
C ASP A 220 5.38 -3.40 13.07
N GLN A 221 4.67 -4.46 13.49
CA GLN A 221 5.27 -5.73 13.85
C GLN A 221 5.88 -6.43 12.63
N LEU A 222 5.24 -6.30 11.47
CA LEU A 222 5.81 -6.77 10.20
C LEU A 222 7.11 -6.02 9.87
N ILE A 223 7.14 -4.70 10.06
CA ILE A 223 8.36 -3.89 9.87
C ILE A 223 9.50 -4.38 10.79
N LEU A 224 9.21 -4.62 12.07
CA LEU A 224 10.20 -5.16 13.02
C LEU A 224 10.69 -6.55 12.59
N ARG A 225 9.78 -7.46 12.22
CA ARG A 225 10.15 -8.80 11.74
C ARG A 225 10.99 -8.75 10.46
N MET A 226 10.70 -7.80 9.56
CA MET A 226 11.51 -7.54 8.36
C MET A 226 12.94 -7.11 8.73
N GLN A 227 13.10 -6.25 9.73
CA GLN A 227 14.42 -5.84 10.22
C GLN A 227 15.19 -7.02 10.82
N GLU A 228 14.55 -7.84 11.66
CA GLU A 228 15.16 -9.04 12.24
C GLU A 228 15.57 -10.07 11.16
N ALA A 229 14.71 -10.31 10.16
CA ALA A 229 15.02 -11.19 9.05
C ALA A 229 16.18 -10.63 8.20
N GLY A 230 16.21 -9.32 7.98
CA GLY A 230 17.34 -8.62 7.35
C GLY A 230 18.65 -8.80 8.13
N LEU A 231 18.60 -8.71 9.47
CA LEU A 231 19.75 -8.97 10.34
C LEU A 231 20.20 -10.43 10.30
N LYS A 232 19.28 -11.40 10.26
CA LYS A 232 19.61 -12.83 10.07
C LYS A 232 20.31 -13.07 8.73
N ARG A 233 19.79 -12.48 7.64
CA ARG A 233 20.42 -12.50 6.31
C ARG A 233 21.81 -11.84 6.34
N ALA A 234 21.98 -10.79 7.16
CA ALA A 234 23.25 -10.09 7.34
C ALA A 234 24.23 -10.76 8.31
N THR A 235 23.81 -11.57 9.28
CA THR A 235 24.71 -12.17 10.29
C THR A 235 25.33 -13.48 9.82
N ALA A 236 24.72 -14.15 8.83
CA ALA A 236 25.35 -15.18 8.01
C ALA A 236 26.62 -14.69 7.24
N ARG A 237 26.98 -13.40 7.35
CA ARG A 237 28.19 -12.75 6.79
C ARG A 237 29.49 -13.08 7.53
N THR A 238 29.47 -13.76 8.68
CA THR A 238 30.69 -14.07 9.46
C THR A 238 31.46 -15.25 8.86
N GLY A 239 32.17 -14.99 7.76
CA GLY A 239 33.07 -15.94 7.11
C GLY A 239 33.43 -15.57 5.67
N CYS A 240 34.01 -14.38 5.43
CA CYS A 240 34.50 -13.93 4.10
C CYS A 240 33.52 -14.08 2.90
N ASN A 241 32.21 -14.15 3.13
CA ASN A 241 31.20 -14.31 2.10
C ASN A 241 30.14 -13.21 2.25
N GLU A 242 30.01 -12.39 1.21
CA GLU A 242 28.96 -11.41 1.05
C GLU A 242 27.66 -12.13 0.63
N THR A 243 27.08 -12.95 1.51
CA THR A 243 25.99 -13.89 1.14
C THR A 243 24.77 -13.19 0.52
N SER A 244 24.46 -11.95 0.92
CA SER A 244 23.36 -11.17 0.33
C SER A 244 23.59 -10.77 -1.13
N SER A 245 24.83 -10.73 -1.61
CA SER A 245 25.10 -10.56 -3.04
C SER A 245 24.97 -11.85 -3.84
N ARG A 246 24.85 -12.98 -3.15
CA ARG A 246 24.85 -14.33 -3.74
C ARG A 246 23.53 -15.08 -3.62
N SER A 247 22.55 -14.49 -2.96
CA SER A 247 21.20 -15.02 -2.84
C SER A 247 20.17 -14.02 -3.33
N HIS A 248 19.09 -14.52 -3.91
CA HIS A 248 17.92 -13.70 -4.23
C HIS A 248 17.01 -13.67 -3.01
N ALA A 249 16.40 -12.53 -2.71
CA ALA A 249 15.40 -12.44 -1.67
C ALA A 249 14.09 -11.87 -2.20
N LEU A 250 12.99 -12.52 -1.83
CA LEU A 250 11.65 -12.22 -2.30
C LEU A 250 10.77 -11.96 -1.09
N PHE A 251 10.34 -10.71 -0.92
CA PHE A 251 9.32 -10.33 0.04
C PHE A 251 7.97 -10.27 -0.68
N VAL A 252 6.97 -10.99 -0.16
CA VAL A 252 5.62 -10.99 -0.71
C VAL A 252 4.66 -10.55 0.37
N LEU A 253 3.83 -9.56 0.05
CA LEU A 253 2.73 -9.08 0.87
C LEU A 253 1.42 -9.22 0.08
N GLU A 254 0.59 -10.17 0.48
CA GLU A 254 -0.76 -10.34 -0.03
C GLU A 254 -1.70 -9.50 0.85
N ILE A 255 -2.63 -8.75 0.24
CA ILE A 255 -3.60 -7.90 0.94
C ILE A 255 -4.99 -8.39 0.58
N GLU A 256 -5.71 -8.91 1.56
CA GLU A 256 -7.11 -9.29 1.43
C GLU A 256 -7.99 -8.23 2.09
N MET A 257 -8.88 -7.62 1.31
CA MET A 257 -9.86 -6.66 1.80
C MET A 257 -11.27 -7.18 1.58
N GLN A 258 -12.06 -7.11 2.63
CA GLN A 258 -13.48 -7.40 2.54
C GLN A 258 -14.23 -6.12 2.16
N LYS A 259 -14.88 -6.13 1.00
CA LYS A 259 -15.86 -5.12 0.60
C LYS A 259 -17.25 -5.76 0.66
N GLU A 260 -18.30 -4.95 0.61
CA GLU A 260 -19.70 -5.38 0.85
C GLU A 260 -20.02 -6.73 0.21
N ASN A 261 -19.86 -6.83 -1.12
CA ASN A 261 -20.21 -8.02 -1.91
C ASN A 261 -18.99 -8.72 -2.55
N GLU A 262 -17.77 -8.29 -2.26
CA GLU A 262 -16.56 -8.85 -2.88
C GLU A 262 -15.38 -8.94 -1.89
N ILE A 263 -14.60 -10.00 -2.03
CA ILE A 263 -13.27 -10.12 -1.42
C ILE A 263 -12.25 -9.72 -2.48
N VAL A 264 -11.48 -8.69 -2.20
CA VAL A 264 -10.47 -8.13 -3.12
C VAL A 264 -9.09 -8.55 -2.64
N ARG A 265 -8.27 -9.09 -3.54
CA ARG A 265 -6.92 -9.59 -3.21
C ARG A 265 -5.84 -8.90 -4.02
N GLY A 266 -5.02 -8.10 -3.37
CA GLY A 266 -3.80 -7.52 -3.96
C GLY A 266 -2.58 -8.36 -3.62
N ALA A 267 -1.54 -8.33 -4.46
CA ALA A 267 -0.26 -8.94 -4.14
C ALA A 267 0.89 -8.00 -4.52
N LEU A 268 1.77 -7.73 -3.56
CA LEU A 268 2.99 -6.97 -3.75
C LEU A 268 4.19 -7.90 -3.56
N CYS A 269 4.96 -8.13 -4.62
CA CYS A 269 6.20 -8.90 -4.61
C CYS A 269 7.38 -7.96 -4.83
N LEU A 270 8.31 -7.89 -3.88
CA LEU A 270 9.55 -7.11 -3.99
C LEU A 270 10.76 -8.06 -3.95
N VAL A 271 11.58 -7.99 -4.98
CA VAL A 271 12.65 -8.96 -5.26
C VAL A 271 14.01 -8.26 -5.29
N ASP A 272 14.86 -8.55 -4.31
CA ASP A 272 16.28 -8.17 -4.29
C ASP A 272 17.10 -9.30 -4.92
N LEU A 273 17.45 -9.16 -6.20
CA LEU A 273 18.20 -10.18 -6.93
C LEU A 273 19.68 -10.20 -6.49
N ALA A 274 20.31 -11.36 -6.62
CA ALA A 274 21.76 -11.50 -6.47
C ALA A 274 22.53 -10.63 -7.49
N GLY A 275 23.82 -10.44 -7.23
CA GLY A 275 24.75 -9.75 -8.13
C GLY A 275 24.78 -10.39 -9.51
N SER A 276 24.75 -9.55 -10.55
CA SER A 276 24.80 -9.99 -11.96
C SER A 276 26.22 -10.15 -12.50
N GLU A 277 27.25 -9.95 -11.67
CA GLU A 277 28.64 -9.95 -12.11
C GLU A 277 29.11 -11.29 -12.69
N ARG A 278 29.95 -11.20 -13.72
CA ARG A 278 30.51 -12.37 -14.38
C ARG A 278 31.79 -12.84 -13.69
N ILE A 279 32.03 -14.14 -13.72
CA ILE A 279 33.26 -14.74 -13.20
C ILE A 279 34.40 -14.42 -14.18
N SER A 280 35.39 -13.64 -13.75
CA SER A 280 36.71 -13.64 -14.39
C SER A 280 37.47 -14.90 -13.95
N GLN A 281 38.13 -15.59 -14.89
CA GLN A 281 38.73 -16.92 -14.71
C GLN A 281 39.94 -17.00 -13.75
N SER A 282 40.07 -16.11 -12.77
CA SER A 282 41.22 -16.06 -11.86
C SER A 282 41.01 -16.90 -10.59
N GLY A 283 41.38 -18.18 -10.64
CA GLY A 283 41.87 -18.95 -9.47
C GLY A 283 40.88 -19.25 -8.33
N VAL A 284 39.57 -19.15 -8.57
CA VAL A 284 38.55 -19.41 -7.54
C VAL A 284 38.41 -20.91 -7.29
N ARG A 285 38.55 -21.36 -6.02
CA ARG A 285 38.36 -22.75 -5.57
C ARG A 285 36.98 -23.31 -6.01
N ASP A 286 36.93 -24.59 -6.41
CA ASP A 286 35.78 -25.28 -7.04
C ASP A 286 34.39 -25.03 -6.43
N LYS A 287 34.26 -24.91 -5.09
CA LYS A 287 32.97 -24.66 -4.44
C LYS A 287 32.39 -23.27 -4.74
N ARG A 288 33.24 -22.23 -4.75
CA ARG A 288 32.82 -20.86 -5.09
C ARG A 288 32.53 -20.72 -6.58
N LEU A 289 33.25 -21.47 -7.43
CA LEU A 289 32.96 -21.52 -8.87
C LEU A 289 31.56 -22.10 -9.13
N LYS A 290 31.21 -23.23 -8.50
CA LYS A 290 29.87 -23.84 -8.60
C LYS A 290 28.77 -22.91 -8.09
N GLU A 291 29.00 -22.25 -6.95
CA GLU A 291 28.06 -21.28 -6.38
C GLU A 291 27.77 -20.11 -7.34
N THR A 292 28.80 -19.49 -7.90
CA THR A 292 28.61 -18.37 -8.85
C THR A 292 28.02 -18.82 -10.18
N GLN A 293 28.28 -20.06 -10.63
CA GLN A 293 27.58 -20.65 -11.76
C GLN A 293 26.07 -20.80 -11.50
N CYS A 294 25.67 -21.24 -10.31
CA CYS A 294 24.25 -21.34 -9.93
C CYS A 294 23.55 -19.96 -9.92
N ILE A 295 24.19 -18.92 -9.38
CA ILE A 295 23.64 -17.56 -9.38
C ILE A 295 23.39 -17.08 -10.81
N ASN A 296 24.40 -17.16 -11.68
CA ASN A 296 24.29 -16.74 -13.07
C ASN A 296 23.30 -17.60 -13.87
N SER A 297 23.16 -18.88 -13.53
CA SER A 297 22.15 -19.77 -14.12
C SER A 297 20.73 -19.31 -13.79
N SER A 298 20.45 -18.95 -12.55
CA SER A 298 19.11 -18.47 -12.13
C SER A 298 18.73 -17.13 -12.80
N LEU A 299 19.67 -16.18 -12.92
CA LEU A 299 19.46 -14.92 -13.62
C LEU A 299 19.30 -15.10 -15.14
N SER A 300 20.05 -16.03 -15.73
CA SER A 300 19.90 -16.41 -17.14
C SER A 300 18.52 -17.04 -17.39
N SER A 301 18.07 -17.92 -16.49
CA SER A 301 16.74 -18.53 -16.53
C SER A 301 15.64 -17.48 -16.44
N LEU A 302 15.77 -16.49 -15.55
CA LEU A 302 14.86 -15.35 -15.48
C LEU A 302 14.86 -14.55 -16.78
N GLY A 303 16.03 -14.33 -17.39
CA GLY A 303 16.13 -13.72 -18.72
C GLY A 303 15.46 -14.53 -19.84
N ASN A 304 15.41 -15.85 -19.73
CA ASN A 304 14.70 -16.73 -20.67
C ASN A 304 13.19 -16.65 -20.46
N VAL A 305 12.73 -16.58 -19.21
CA VAL A 305 11.31 -16.33 -18.87
C VAL A 305 10.82 -15.03 -19.51
N PHE A 306 11.53 -13.91 -19.32
CA PHE A 306 11.17 -12.65 -19.97
C PHE A 306 11.20 -12.74 -21.50
N ALA A 307 12.18 -13.46 -22.07
CA ALA A 307 12.25 -13.67 -23.52
C ALA A 307 11.08 -14.49 -24.08
N ALA A 308 10.61 -15.49 -23.33
CA ALA A 308 9.47 -16.33 -23.70
C ALA A 308 8.16 -15.54 -23.58
N ILE A 309 8.01 -14.74 -22.52
CA ILE A 309 6.87 -13.82 -22.34
C ILE A 309 6.82 -12.80 -23.48
N LYS A 310 7.94 -12.13 -23.80
CA LYS A 310 8.04 -11.20 -24.93
C LYS A 310 7.60 -11.84 -26.25
N ARG A 311 8.00 -13.10 -26.49
CA ARG A 311 7.68 -13.85 -27.70
C ARG A 311 6.29 -14.48 -27.69
N LYS A 312 5.52 -14.32 -26.61
CA LYS A 312 4.20 -14.94 -26.39
C LYS A 312 4.26 -16.45 -26.63
N GLU A 313 5.34 -17.08 -26.16
CA GLU A 313 5.53 -18.53 -26.27
C GLU A 313 4.47 -19.26 -25.44
N SER A 314 3.96 -20.37 -25.96
CA SER A 314 2.96 -21.19 -25.26
C SER A 314 3.51 -21.83 -23.98
N HIS A 315 4.82 -22.04 -23.92
CA HIS A 315 5.51 -22.57 -22.75
C HIS A 315 6.56 -21.56 -22.28
N VAL A 316 6.34 -21.00 -21.09
CA VAL A 316 7.32 -20.16 -20.40
C VAL A 316 8.15 -21.03 -19.44
N PRO A 317 9.49 -21.01 -19.50
CA PRO A 317 10.36 -21.95 -18.80
C PRO A 317 10.56 -21.61 -17.31
N PHE A 318 9.47 -21.48 -16.55
CA PHE A 318 9.54 -21.17 -15.12
C PHE A 318 10.22 -22.27 -14.29
N ARG A 319 10.34 -23.48 -14.82
CA ARG A 319 10.94 -24.64 -14.14
C ARG A 319 12.46 -24.70 -14.23
N ASP A 320 13.10 -23.84 -15.03
CA ASP A 320 14.55 -23.87 -15.28
C ASP A 320 15.38 -23.51 -14.04
N SER A 321 14.79 -22.80 -13.08
CA SER A 321 15.43 -22.49 -11.79
C SER A 321 14.39 -22.37 -10.66
N MET A 322 14.84 -22.53 -9.42
CA MET A 322 14.01 -22.29 -8.24
C MET A 322 13.56 -20.84 -8.13
N LEU A 323 14.39 -19.88 -8.55
CA LEU A 323 13.99 -18.48 -8.62
C LEU A 323 12.77 -18.31 -9.54
N THR A 324 12.87 -18.76 -10.79
CA THR A 324 11.77 -18.63 -11.75
C THR A 324 10.52 -19.39 -11.32
N ARG A 325 10.69 -20.52 -10.61
CA ARG A 325 9.57 -21.32 -10.09
C ARG A 325 8.82 -20.59 -8.98
N VAL A 326 9.53 -19.95 -8.04
CA VAL A 326 8.90 -19.13 -6.99
C VAL A 326 8.29 -17.86 -7.58
N MET A 327 8.88 -17.33 -8.65
CA MET A 327 8.41 -16.12 -9.33
C MET A 327 7.20 -16.33 -10.25
N GLN A 328 6.91 -17.57 -10.65
CA GLN A 328 5.83 -17.89 -11.59
C GLN A 328 4.48 -17.20 -11.29
N PRO A 329 3.92 -17.21 -10.07
CA PRO A 329 2.66 -16.52 -9.79
C PRO A 329 2.75 -15.00 -10.00
N HIS A 330 3.92 -14.41 -9.76
CA HIS A 330 4.13 -12.96 -9.80
C HIS A 330 4.52 -12.43 -11.18
N LEU A 331 4.95 -13.30 -12.10
CA LEU A 331 5.31 -12.99 -13.49
C LEU A 331 4.26 -13.46 -14.51
N SER A 332 3.04 -13.75 -14.05
CA SER A 332 1.94 -14.16 -14.91
C SER A 332 1.28 -12.97 -15.63
N GLU A 333 0.48 -13.25 -16.67
CA GLU A 333 -0.16 -12.25 -17.54
C GLU A 333 -1.04 -11.20 -16.80
N ASN A 334 -1.38 -11.45 -15.53
CA ASN A 334 -2.25 -10.58 -14.74
C ASN A 334 -1.48 -9.62 -13.81
N SER A 335 -0.14 -9.67 -13.81
CA SER A 335 0.72 -8.88 -12.93
C SER A 335 1.37 -7.71 -13.66
N ARG A 336 1.55 -6.62 -12.94
CA ARG A 336 2.42 -5.51 -13.35
C ARG A 336 3.84 -5.79 -12.87
N VAL A 337 4.82 -5.49 -13.71
CA VAL A 337 6.24 -5.70 -13.45
C VAL A 337 6.98 -4.38 -13.56
N VAL A 338 7.77 -4.05 -12.55
CA VAL A 338 8.71 -2.93 -12.58
C VAL A 338 10.11 -3.45 -12.25
N MET A 339 11.08 -3.23 -13.12
CA MET A 339 12.47 -3.58 -12.87
C MET A 339 13.28 -2.32 -12.61
N VAL A 340 13.80 -2.18 -11.39
CA VAL A 340 14.76 -1.15 -11.02
C VAL A 340 16.16 -1.70 -11.25
N VAL A 341 16.85 -1.22 -12.28
CA VAL A 341 18.25 -1.54 -12.53
C VAL A 341 19.16 -0.55 -11.82
N ASN A 342 20.03 -1.06 -10.96
CA ASN A 342 21.00 -0.32 -10.19
C ASN A 342 22.36 -0.41 -10.87
N VAL A 343 22.93 0.73 -11.27
CA VAL A 343 24.16 0.81 -12.08
C VAL A 343 25.22 1.67 -11.41
N ASN A 344 26.49 1.35 -11.65
CA ASN A 344 27.62 2.13 -11.16
C ASN A 344 28.63 2.36 -12.28
N GLY A 345 28.81 3.63 -12.69
CA GLY A 345 29.70 4.02 -13.78
C GLY A 345 31.18 3.67 -13.58
N SER A 346 31.60 3.37 -12.35
CA SER A 346 32.95 2.88 -12.04
C SER A 346 33.18 1.44 -12.49
N CYS A 347 32.11 0.68 -12.76
CA CYS A 347 32.16 -0.71 -13.20
C CYS A 347 31.49 -0.85 -14.58
N GLU A 348 32.18 -0.37 -15.61
CA GLU A 348 31.64 -0.18 -16.96
C GLU A 348 31.07 -1.45 -17.59
N ASN A 349 31.82 -2.55 -17.59
CA ASN A 349 31.41 -3.82 -18.21
C ASN A 349 30.14 -4.41 -17.60
N GLU A 350 30.03 -4.35 -16.27
CA GLU A 350 28.89 -4.88 -15.54
C GLU A 350 27.68 -3.95 -15.64
N THR A 351 27.90 -2.63 -15.67
CA THR A 351 26.84 -1.66 -16.00
C THR A 351 26.30 -1.89 -17.41
N LEU A 352 27.16 -2.11 -18.42
CA LEU A 352 26.71 -2.44 -19.78
C LEU A 352 25.89 -3.73 -19.82
N CYS A 353 26.29 -4.77 -19.06
CA CYS A 353 25.51 -6.01 -18.97
C CYS A 353 24.13 -5.77 -18.32
N THR A 354 24.11 -4.97 -17.26
CA THR A 354 22.89 -4.59 -16.54
C THR A 354 21.92 -3.83 -17.47
N LEU A 355 22.42 -2.82 -18.19
CA LEU A 355 21.62 -2.01 -19.10
C LEU A 355 21.07 -2.82 -20.28
N ARG A 356 21.87 -3.75 -20.85
CA ARG A 356 21.39 -4.65 -21.91
C ARG A 356 20.28 -5.58 -21.44
N PHE A 357 20.39 -6.11 -20.22
CA PHE A 357 19.34 -6.93 -19.65
C PHE A 357 18.06 -6.12 -19.44
N ALA A 358 18.19 -4.89 -18.93
CA ALA A 358 17.08 -3.95 -18.79
C ALA A 358 16.35 -3.71 -20.12
N THR A 359 17.08 -3.46 -21.22
CA THR A 359 16.49 -3.29 -22.56
C THR A 359 15.69 -4.52 -22.99
N LYS A 360 16.19 -5.73 -22.72
CA LYS A 360 15.47 -6.98 -23.02
C LYS A 360 14.15 -7.07 -22.24
N VAL A 361 14.14 -6.64 -20.99
CA VAL A 361 12.94 -6.64 -20.13
C VAL A 361 11.94 -5.55 -20.54
N SER A 362 12.40 -4.36 -20.92
CA SER A 362 11.50 -3.28 -21.37
C SER A 362 10.73 -3.62 -22.64
N GLU A 363 11.23 -4.56 -23.44
CA GLU A 363 10.58 -5.03 -24.66
C GLU A 363 9.52 -6.13 -24.40
N CYS A 364 9.28 -6.51 -23.13
CA CYS A 364 8.28 -7.51 -22.77
C CYS A 364 6.88 -6.88 -22.73
N GLU A 365 5.96 -7.40 -23.53
CA GLU A 365 4.53 -7.07 -23.43
C GLU A 365 3.86 -8.00 -22.42
N MET A 366 3.74 -7.52 -21.17
CA MET A 366 2.87 -8.19 -20.20
C MET A 366 1.40 -7.99 -20.60
N GLY A 367 0.57 -9.00 -20.34
CA GLY A 367 -0.87 -8.93 -20.59
C GLY A 367 -1.56 -7.80 -19.80
N VAL A 368 -2.87 -7.61 -20.05
CA VAL A 368 -3.66 -6.66 -19.27
C VAL A 368 -3.76 -7.17 -17.83
N ALA A 369 -3.28 -6.38 -16.87
CA ALA A 369 -3.33 -6.73 -15.47
C ALA A 369 -4.79 -6.93 -15.03
N LYS A 370 -5.07 -8.01 -14.30
CA LYS A 370 -6.43 -8.34 -13.86
C LYS A 370 -6.60 -8.11 -12.37
N ARG A 371 -7.74 -7.51 -12.03
CA ARG A 371 -8.18 -7.35 -10.65
C ARG A 371 -8.63 -8.70 -10.09
N SER A 372 -8.10 -9.10 -8.96
CA SER A 372 -8.56 -10.28 -8.22
C SER A 372 -9.68 -9.88 -7.26
N ALA A 373 -10.91 -10.21 -7.64
CA ALA A 373 -12.11 -10.00 -6.84
C ALA A 373 -13.00 -11.24 -6.90
N LEU A 374 -13.37 -11.77 -5.74
CA LEU A 374 -14.29 -12.91 -5.60
C LEU A 374 -15.61 -12.37 -5.05
N ARG A 375 -16.72 -12.64 -5.75
CA ARG A 375 -18.06 -12.33 -5.21
C ARG A 375 -18.35 -13.25 -4.04
N LYS A 376 -18.91 -12.71 -2.96
CA LYS A 376 -19.48 -13.53 -1.89
C LYS A 376 -20.68 -14.31 -2.47
N CYS A 377 -20.68 -15.63 -2.29
CA CYS A 377 -21.80 -16.49 -2.65
C CYS A 377 -23.01 -16.26 -1.76
#